data_AF-T0C126-F1
#
_entry.id   AF-T0C126-F1
#
_cell.length_a   1.000
_cell.length_b   1.000
_cell.length_c   1.000
_cell.angle_alpha   90.00
_cell.angle_beta   90.00
_cell.angle_gamma   90.00
#
_symmetry.space_group_name_H-M   'P 1'
#
loop_
_entity.id
_entity.type
_entity.pdbx_description
1 polymer ?
#
loop_
_entity_poly.entity_id
_entity_poly.type
_entity_poly.pdbx_seq_one_letter_code
_entity_poly.pdbx_strand_id
1 'polypeptide(L)'
;MRLLIILLITFKIFASEPTQQELKFSPSLSPMLKNLVTELYLNSKINQEYIIGLSKNLTSPLDNDFIELMILNTILNTKLNKQYEHVNISQALYNELDQNIKSIEANFPFSKTISAKILKDIGELLTNRNLREYNAYIKNRDLKISPELKVFMNRISYLQYWIDTLRKPSSIRNATLLKTNLEILNSLNRNLSITAATYKKDNDISYISINDIDLIKARRQVDKLLFNNAPSKDPDYKAPQELPEPVENWE
;
A
#
# COMPACT_ATOMS: atom_id res chain seq x y z
N MET A 1 -0.95 -52.30 -6.99
CA MET A 1 -1.31 -50.90 -7.27
C MET A 1 -2.32 -50.40 -6.24
N ARG A 2 -1.88 -49.68 -5.19
CA ARG A 2 -2.72 -48.78 -4.35
C ARG A 2 -1.91 -48.05 -3.24
N LEU A 3 -0.62 -47.82 -3.45
CA LEU A 3 0.27 -47.08 -2.54
C LEU A 3 0.85 -45.85 -3.24
N LEU A 4 -0.03 -45.08 -3.91
CA LEU A 4 0.38 -43.94 -4.74
C LEU A 4 -0.62 -42.76 -4.63
N ILE A 5 -1.19 -42.54 -3.44
CA ILE A 5 -2.10 -41.41 -3.15
C ILE A 5 -1.69 -40.68 -1.85
N ILE A 6 -0.41 -40.72 -1.43
CA ILE A 6 0.04 -39.99 -0.21
C ILE A 6 1.11 -38.94 -0.49
N LEU A 7 1.61 -38.78 -1.73
CA LEU A 7 2.64 -37.78 -2.03
C LEU A 7 2.23 -36.77 -3.12
N LEU A 8 1.03 -36.21 -2.97
CA LEU A 8 0.66 -34.92 -3.57
C LEU A 8 0.22 -33.93 -2.49
N ILE A 9 0.82 -34.03 -1.30
CA ILE A 9 0.98 -32.87 -0.42
C ILE A 9 2.06 -32.04 -1.10
N THR A 10 1.67 -31.30 -2.14
CA THR A 10 2.43 -30.14 -2.57
C THR A 10 2.62 -29.29 -1.33
N PHE A 11 3.83 -29.27 -0.80
CA PHE A 11 4.32 -28.21 0.05
C PHE A 11 4.20 -26.90 -0.75
N LYS A 12 2.99 -26.34 -0.85
CA LYS A 12 2.87 -24.90 -0.75
C LYS A 12 3.37 -24.62 0.66
N ILE A 13 4.62 -24.20 0.76
CA ILE A 13 5.08 -23.43 1.90
C ILE A 13 4.02 -22.33 2.02
N PHE A 14 3.11 -22.48 2.99
CA PHE A 14 2.07 -21.51 3.25
C PHE A 14 2.80 -20.29 3.80
N ALA A 15 3.32 -19.45 2.91
CA ALA A 15 3.46 -18.05 3.22
C ALA A 15 2.05 -17.60 3.62
N SER A 16 1.85 -17.36 4.91
CA SER A 16 0.57 -16.84 5.41
C SER A 16 0.21 -15.60 4.61
N GLU A 17 -1.08 -15.42 4.31
CA GLU A 17 -1.54 -14.19 3.65
C GLU A 17 -1.03 -12.98 4.43
N PRO A 18 -0.50 -11.94 3.76
CA PRO A 18 0.06 -10.78 4.43
C PRO A 18 -0.98 -10.11 5.32
N THR A 19 -0.65 -9.90 6.59
CA THR A 19 -1.57 -9.26 7.55
C THR A 19 -1.12 -7.85 7.92
N GLN A 20 -2.07 -7.00 8.28
CA GLN A 20 -1.77 -5.61 8.66
C GLN A 20 -0.89 -5.54 9.92
N GLN A 21 -0.97 -6.56 10.79
CA GLN A 21 -0.20 -6.67 12.03
C GLN A 21 1.31 -6.85 11.80
N GLU A 22 1.70 -7.25 10.58
CA GLU A 22 3.10 -7.38 10.18
C GLU A 22 3.75 -6.02 9.94
N LEU A 23 2.98 -4.98 9.63
CA LEU A 23 3.52 -3.66 9.29
C LEU A 23 3.55 -2.74 10.51
N LYS A 24 4.72 -2.21 10.83
CA LYS A 24 4.92 -1.12 11.78
C LYS A 24 5.34 0.13 11.04
N PHE A 25 4.62 1.22 11.28
CA PHE A 25 4.88 2.52 10.68
C PHE A 25 5.28 3.51 11.77
N SER A 26 6.26 4.36 11.48
CA SER A 26 6.55 5.53 12.31
C SER A 26 5.31 6.43 12.41
N PRO A 27 5.00 7.02 13.57
CA PRO A 27 3.95 8.03 13.71
C PRO A 27 4.14 9.23 12.79
N SER A 28 5.39 9.51 12.40
CA SER A 28 5.73 10.62 11.49
C SER A 28 5.46 10.31 10.02
N LEU A 29 5.11 9.08 9.64
CA LEU A 29 4.93 8.72 8.23
C LEU A 29 3.60 9.26 7.68
N SER A 30 3.64 9.83 6.47
CA SER A 30 2.44 10.25 5.74
C SER A 30 1.34 9.17 5.77
N PRO A 31 0.10 9.51 6.15
CA PRO A 31 -1.03 8.60 6.08
C PRO A 31 -1.28 8.06 4.67
N MET A 32 -0.99 8.86 3.64
CA MET A 32 -1.20 8.46 2.25
C MET A 32 -0.20 7.38 1.82
N LEU A 33 1.07 7.54 2.18
CA LEU A 33 2.08 6.51 1.95
C LEU A 33 1.80 5.24 2.77
N LYS A 34 1.41 5.40 4.04
CA LYS A 34 1.01 4.28 4.91
C LYS A 34 -0.11 3.46 4.28
N ASN A 35 -1.18 4.11 3.83
CA ASN A 35 -2.31 3.43 3.20
C ASN A 35 -1.88 2.73 1.90
N LEU A 36 -1.05 3.38 1.08
CA LEU A 36 -0.56 2.81 -0.19
C LEU A 36 0.24 1.53 0.02
N VAL A 37 1.21 1.57 0.94
CA VAL A 37 2.04 0.40 1.29
C VAL A 37 1.18 -0.69 1.91
N THR A 38 0.27 -0.34 2.84
CA THR A 38 -0.62 -1.31 3.48
C THR A 38 -1.49 -2.03 2.45
N GLU A 39 -2.14 -1.28 1.56
CA GLU A 39 -3.01 -1.88 0.53
C GLU A 39 -2.24 -2.83 -0.39
N LEU A 40 -1.09 -2.42 -0.89
CA LEU A 40 -0.29 -3.24 -1.80
C LEU A 40 0.28 -4.48 -1.10
N TYR A 41 0.63 -4.37 0.18
CA TYR A 41 1.13 -5.49 0.97
C TYR A 41 0.02 -6.51 1.24
N LEU A 42 -1.13 -6.08 1.75
CA LEU A 42 -2.28 -6.94 2.05
C LEU A 42 -2.79 -7.70 0.81
N ASN A 43 -2.67 -7.09 -0.37
CA ASN A 43 -3.05 -7.70 -1.65
C ASN A 43 -1.89 -8.38 -2.38
N SER A 44 -0.78 -8.67 -1.68
CA SER A 44 0.39 -9.40 -2.19
C SER A 44 1.00 -8.81 -3.47
N LYS A 45 0.90 -7.49 -3.67
CA LYS A 45 1.53 -6.78 -4.79
C LYS A 45 2.96 -6.36 -4.51
N ILE A 46 3.31 -6.24 -3.25
CA ILE A 46 4.68 -6.05 -2.76
C ILE A 46 4.97 -7.07 -1.68
N ASN A 47 6.24 -7.45 -1.54
CA ASN A 47 6.70 -8.38 -0.52
C ASN A 47 7.50 -7.64 0.57
N GLN A 48 7.98 -8.41 1.55
CA GLN A 48 8.76 -7.87 2.68
C GLN A 48 10.06 -7.21 2.22
N GLU A 49 10.76 -7.81 1.25
CA GLU A 49 12.01 -7.27 0.69
C GLU A 49 11.80 -5.89 0.05
N TYR A 50 10.69 -5.72 -0.68
CA TYR A 50 10.33 -4.44 -1.26
C TYR A 50 10.15 -3.37 -0.18
N ILE A 51 9.46 -3.69 0.91
CA ILE A 51 9.23 -2.75 2.02
C ILE A 51 10.55 -2.36 2.69
N ILE A 52 11.45 -3.32 2.90
CA ILE A 52 12.78 -3.05 3.45
C ILE A 52 13.56 -2.12 2.51
N GLY A 53 13.52 -2.39 1.21
CA GLY A 53 14.14 -1.54 0.19
C GLY A 53 13.57 -0.12 0.17
N LEU A 54 12.24 0.01 0.17
CA LEU A 54 11.54 1.29 0.25
C LEU A 54 11.91 2.05 1.53
N SER A 55 11.93 1.38 2.70
CA SER A 55 12.28 2.03 3.96
C SER A 55 13.70 2.57 3.97
N LYS A 56 14.64 1.95 3.24
CA LYS A 56 16.01 2.46 3.11
C LYS A 56 16.10 3.73 2.27
N ASN A 57 15.13 3.98 1.39
CA ASN A 57 15.06 5.16 0.54
C ASN A 57 14.35 6.36 1.22
N LEU A 58 13.72 6.15 2.37
CA LEU A 58 13.16 7.23 3.18
C LEU A 58 14.29 7.90 3.96
N THR A 59 14.61 9.15 3.59
CA THR A 59 15.68 9.94 4.22
C THR A 59 15.20 10.64 5.50
N SER A 60 16.14 10.99 6.38
CA SER A 60 15.90 11.87 7.52
C SER A 60 16.43 13.29 7.23
N PRO A 61 15.66 14.35 7.53
CA PRO A 61 14.27 14.33 8.00
C PRO A 61 13.29 13.84 6.91
N LEU A 62 12.17 13.26 7.34
CA LEU A 62 11.13 12.82 6.41
C LEU A 62 10.34 14.02 5.88
N ASP A 63 10.39 14.24 4.58
CA ASP A 63 9.60 15.25 3.90
C ASP A 63 8.27 14.65 3.42
N ASN A 64 7.27 14.66 4.30
CA ASN A 64 5.94 14.14 3.99
C ASN A 64 5.22 14.95 2.90
N ASP A 65 5.44 16.26 2.85
CA ASP A 65 4.78 17.12 1.86
C ASP A 65 5.26 16.76 0.47
N PHE A 66 6.58 16.58 0.30
CA PHE A 66 7.17 16.09 -0.95
C PHE A 66 6.63 14.72 -1.36
N ILE A 67 6.53 13.77 -0.41
CA ILE A 67 6.01 12.42 -0.67
C ILE A 67 4.55 12.48 -1.13
N GLU A 68 3.70 13.23 -0.41
CA GLU A 68 2.28 13.35 -0.74
C GLU A 68 2.08 14.05 -2.09
N LEU A 69 2.83 15.12 -2.36
CA LEU A 69 2.80 15.81 -3.65
C LEU A 69 3.18 14.88 -4.79
N MET A 70 4.22 14.06 -4.63
CA MET A 70 4.58 13.07 -5.66
C MET A 70 3.48 12.05 -5.90
N ILE A 71 2.88 11.51 -4.84
CA ILE A 71 1.79 10.54 -4.97
C ILE A 71 0.60 11.17 -5.71
N LEU A 72 0.15 12.37 -5.28
CA LEU A 72 -0.98 13.07 -5.91
C LEU A 72 -0.67 13.44 -7.36
N ASN A 73 0.55 13.92 -7.64
CA ASN A 73 0.95 14.26 -8.99
C ASN A 73 0.93 13.02 -9.90
N THR A 74 1.40 11.86 -9.42
CA THR A 74 1.34 10.62 -10.21
C THR A 74 -0.11 10.16 -10.41
N ILE A 75 -0.98 10.27 -9.39
CA ILE A 75 -2.41 9.96 -9.50
C ILE A 75 -3.08 10.80 -10.60
N LEU A 76 -2.87 12.11 -10.59
CA LEU A 76 -3.48 13.02 -11.57
C LEU A 76 -2.96 12.72 -12.98
N ASN A 77 -1.65 12.47 -13.13
CA ASN A 77 -1.06 12.18 -14.43
C ASN A 77 -1.23 10.72 -14.88
N THR A 78 -1.95 9.89 -14.11
CA THR A 78 -2.15 8.48 -14.44
C THR A 78 -2.97 8.35 -15.73
N LYS A 79 -2.33 7.82 -16.78
CA LYS A 79 -2.94 7.54 -18.09
C LYS A 79 -3.70 8.75 -18.67
N LEU A 80 -3.18 9.97 -18.43
CA LEU A 80 -3.76 11.19 -18.95
C LEU A 80 -3.77 11.14 -20.50
N ASN A 81 -4.97 11.05 -21.09
CA ASN A 81 -5.14 11.15 -22.53
C ASN A 81 -5.37 12.63 -22.92
N LYS A 82 -4.71 13.07 -24.00
CA LYS A 82 -4.98 14.39 -24.61
C LYS A 82 -6.24 14.38 -25.47
N GLN A 83 -6.72 13.21 -25.89
CA GLN A 83 -7.98 13.07 -26.59
C GLN A 83 -9.10 13.08 -25.55
N TYR A 84 -9.86 14.18 -25.55
CA TYR A 84 -11.05 14.31 -24.72
C TYR A 84 -12.11 13.34 -25.19
N GLU A 85 -12.34 12.28 -24.43
CA GLU A 85 -13.59 11.55 -24.55
C GLU A 85 -14.63 12.27 -23.69
N HIS A 86 -15.86 12.30 -24.17
CA HIS A 86 -16.92 12.98 -23.44
C HIS A 86 -17.25 12.19 -22.17
N VAL A 87 -17.07 12.83 -21.02
CA VAL A 87 -17.57 12.34 -19.73
C VAL A 87 -18.79 13.19 -19.36
N ASN A 88 -19.95 12.54 -19.26
CA ASN A 88 -21.17 13.21 -18.83
C ASN A 88 -21.18 13.39 -17.30
N ILE A 89 -20.69 14.54 -16.84
CA ILE A 89 -20.72 14.94 -15.43
C ILE A 89 -22.18 15.23 -15.04
N SER A 90 -22.80 14.28 -14.33
CA SER A 90 -24.21 14.32 -13.92
C SER A 90 -24.40 13.79 -12.50
N GLN A 91 -25.53 14.14 -11.87
CA GLN A 91 -25.89 13.60 -10.54
C GLN A 91 -25.99 12.07 -10.57
N ALA A 92 -26.45 11.49 -11.68
CA ALA A 92 -26.51 10.05 -11.87
C ALA A 92 -25.12 9.41 -11.81
N LEU A 93 -24.12 10.00 -12.51
CA LEU A 93 -22.74 9.55 -12.44
C LEU A 93 -22.18 9.64 -11.02
N TYR A 94 -22.43 10.76 -10.32
CA TYR A 94 -21.98 10.91 -8.93
C TYR A 94 -22.56 9.85 -8.02
N ASN A 95 -23.87 9.59 -8.10
CA ASN A 95 -24.53 8.57 -7.29
C ASN A 95 -24.02 7.16 -7.62
N GLU A 96 -23.81 6.85 -8.91
CA GLU A 96 -23.23 5.58 -9.36
C GLU A 96 -21.84 5.37 -8.73
N LEU A 97 -20.97 6.39 -8.81
CA LEU A 97 -19.62 6.32 -8.27
C LEU A 97 -19.61 6.24 -6.74
N ASP A 98 -20.46 6.98 -6.03
CA ASP A 98 -20.61 6.89 -4.58
C ASP A 98 -20.94 5.45 -4.13
N GLN A 99 -21.88 4.79 -4.81
CA GLN A 99 -22.21 3.38 -4.54
C GLN A 99 -21.04 2.45 -4.84
N ASN A 100 -20.36 2.64 -5.98
CA ASN A 100 -19.20 1.84 -6.35
C ASN A 100 -18.05 2.00 -5.34
N ILE A 101 -17.82 3.20 -4.81
CA ILE A 101 -16.80 3.48 -3.80
C ILE A 101 -17.15 2.82 -2.46
N LYS A 102 -18.42 2.86 -2.06
CA LYS A 102 -18.89 2.16 -0.85
C LYS A 102 -18.70 0.65 -0.93
N SER A 103 -18.74 0.08 -2.14
CA SER A 103 -18.50 -1.34 -2.40
C SER A 103 -17.02 -1.75 -2.40
N ILE A 104 -16.08 -0.81 -2.30
CA ILE A 104 -14.64 -1.12 -2.21
C ILE A 104 -14.33 -1.81 -0.88
N GLU A 105 -13.68 -2.96 -0.98
CA GLU A 105 -13.34 -3.84 0.14
C GLU A 105 -12.38 -3.16 1.15
N ALA A 106 -12.39 -3.62 2.40
CA ALA A 106 -11.64 -2.97 3.49
C ALA A 106 -10.11 -3.09 3.35
N ASN A 107 -9.62 -4.11 2.63
CA ASN A 107 -8.21 -4.30 2.26
C ASN A 107 -7.72 -3.32 1.17
N PHE A 108 -8.55 -2.36 0.73
CA PHE A 108 -8.20 -1.28 -0.21
C PHE A 108 -8.24 0.12 0.45
N PRO A 109 -7.50 0.37 1.56
CA PRO A 109 -7.58 1.63 2.29
C PRO A 109 -7.09 2.84 1.48
N PHE A 110 -6.10 2.67 0.60
CA PHE A 110 -5.57 3.74 -0.24
C PHE A 110 -6.54 4.08 -1.37
N SER A 111 -6.96 3.08 -2.12
CA SER A 111 -7.92 3.23 -3.20
C SER A 111 -9.23 3.83 -2.72
N LYS A 112 -9.73 3.45 -1.54
CA LYS A 112 -10.93 4.07 -0.95
C LYS A 112 -10.72 5.56 -0.67
N THR A 113 -9.56 5.93 -0.11
CA THR A 113 -9.21 7.33 0.16
C THR A 113 -9.11 8.16 -1.12
N ILE A 114 -8.41 7.65 -2.14
CA ILE A 114 -8.26 8.35 -3.44
C ILE A 114 -9.61 8.46 -4.13
N SER A 115 -10.40 7.39 -4.17
CA SER A 115 -11.69 7.39 -4.84
C SER A 115 -12.67 8.36 -4.18
N ALA A 116 -12.64 8.51 -2.85
CA ALA A 116 -13.43 9.51 -2.14
C ALA A 116 -13.02 10.96 -2.50
N LYS A 117 -11.72 11.22 -2.68
CA LYS A 117 -11.23 12.51 -3.18
C LYS A 117 -11.71 12.77 -4.62
N ILE A 118 -11.61 11.78 -5.51
CA ILE A 118 -12.11 11.86 -6.88
C ILE A 118 -13.63 12.14 -6.90
N LEU A 119 -14.41 11.47 -6.05
CA LEU A 119 -15.85 11.71 -5.93
C LEU A 119 -16.15 13.15 -5.49
N LYS A 120 -15.36 13.69 -4.56
CA LYS A 120 -15.46 15.10 -4.15
C LYS A 120 -15.20 16.03 -5.33
N ASP A 121 -14.14 15.80 -6.10
CA ASP A 121 -13.81 16.63 -7.28
C ASP A 121 -14.93 16.59 -8.32
N ILE A 122 -15.57 15.44 -8.53
CA ILE A 122 -16.75 15.31 -9.39
C ILE A 122 -17.93 16.13 -8.85
N GLY A 123 -18.16 16.11 -7.53
CA GLY A 123 -19.15 16.95 -6.87
C GLY A 123 -18.90 18.44 -7.10
N GLU A 124 -17.63 18.88 -7.04
CA GLU A 124 -17.26 20.25 -7.36
C GLU A 124 -17.53 20.59 -8.83
N LEU A 125 -17.21 19.68 -9.76
CA LEU A 125 -17.53 19.87 -11.20
C LEU A 125 -19.02 19.96 -11.47
N LEU A 126 -19.87 19.22 -10.73
CA LEU A 126 -21.32 19.29 -10.85
C LEU A 126 -21.89 20.67 -10.51
N THR A 127 -21.30 21.33 -9.52
CA THR A 127 -21.73 22.67 -9.08
C THR A 127 -21.08 23.81 -9.86
N ASN A 128 -20.14 23.49 -10.76
CA ASN A 128 -19.39 24.49 -11.51
C ASN A 128 -20.26 25.13 -12.60
N ARG A 129 -20.25 26.48 -12.68
CA ARG A 129 -20.98 27.24 -13.70
C ARG A 129 -20.62 26.86 -15.15
N ASN A 130 -19.38 26.43 -15.39
CA ASN A 130 -18.88 26.07 -16.72
C ASN A 130 -19.42 24.71 -17.20
N LEU A 131 -20.10 23.94 -16.35
CA LEU A 131 -20.73 22.67 -16.77
C LEU A 131 -21.78 22.88 -17.86
N ARG A 132 -22.54 23.99 -17.81
CA ARG A 132 -23.53 24.32 -18.85
C ARG A 132 -22.87 24.58 -20.20
N GLU A 133 -21.77 25.33 -20.18
CA GLU A 133 -20.97 25.64 -21.37
C GLU A 133 -20.33 24.37 -21.93
N TYR A 134 -19.80 23.50 -21.07
CA TYR A 134 -19.30 22.19 -21.46
C TYR A 134 -20.36 21.32 -22.12
N ASN A 135 -21.56 21.22 -21.52
CA ASN A 135 -22.66 20.44 -22.09
C ASN A 135 -23.14 20.99 -23.44
N ALA A 136 -23.11 22.32 -23.63
CA ALA A 136 -23.40 22.94 -24.92
C ALA A 136 -22.31 22.63 -25.97
N TYR A 137 -21.03 22.73 -25.59
CA TYR A 137 -19.89 22.38 -26.43
C TYR A 137 -19.93 20.92 -26.90
N ILE A 138 -20.24 19.99 -26.01
CA ILE A 138 -20.32 18.56 -26.38
C ILE A 138 -21.45 18.30 -27.39
N LYS A 139 -22.60 18.97 -27.24
CA LYS A 139 -23.73 18.86 -28.17
C LYS A 139 -23.41 19.47 -29.53
N ASN A 140 -22.70 20.60 -29.54
CA ASN A 140 -22.36 21.37 -30.73
C ASN A 140 -20.84 21.57 -30.81
N ARG A 141 -20.15 20.57 -31.39
CA ARG A 141 -18.68 20.50 -31.43
C ARG A 141 -17.99 21.63 -32.22
N ASP A 142 -18.76 22.50 -32.88
CA ASP A 142 -18.27 23.66 -33.63
C ASP A 142 -18.15 24.94 -32.78
N LEU A 143 -18.50 24.88 -31.49
CA LEU A 143 -18.37 26.03 -30.58
C LEU A 143 -16.91 26.32 -30.23
N LYS A 144 -16.52 27.60 -30.30
CA LYS A 144 -15.19 28.07 -29.89
C LYS A 144 -14.98 27.84 -28.39
N ILE A 145 -13.87 27.20 -28.04
CA ILE A 145 -13.53 26.90 -26.64
C ILE A 145 -13.00 28.16 -25.95
N SER A 146 -13.69 28.61 -24.89
CA SER A 146 -13.21 29.68 -24.01
C SER A 146 -12.04 29.21 -23.12
N PRO A 147 -11.17 30.11 -22.61
CA PRO A 147 -10.14 29.74 -21.65
C PRO A 147 -10.69 29.03 -20.41
N GLU A 148 -11.84 29.47 -19.90
CA GLU A 148 -12.53 28.92 -18.73
C GLU A 148 -13.06 27.52 -19.02
N LEU A 149 -13.65 27.29 -20.19
CA LEU A 149 -14.07 25.97 -20.65
C LEU A 149 -12.87 25.04 -20.82
N LYS A 150 -11.76 25.53 -21.36
CA LYS A 150 -10.52 24.74 -21.49
C LYS A 150 -10.01 24.26 -20.13
N VAL A 151 -10.00 25.13 -19.12
CA VAL A 151 -9.63 24.75 -17.75
C VAL A 151 -10.60 23.69 -17.20
N PHE A 152 -11.89 23.85 -17.44
CA PHE A 152 -12.90 22.88 -17.01
C PHE A 152 -12.72 21.51 -17.70
N MET A 153 -12.49 21.50 -19.01
CA MET A 153 -12.21 20.28 -19.78
C MET A 153 -10.93 19.59 -19.29
N ASN A 154 -9.85 20.36 -19.02
CA ASN A 154 -8.62 19.82 -18.44
C ASN A 154 -8.89 19.13 -17.08
N ARG A 155 -9.74 19.70 -16.23
CA ARG A 155 -10.09 19.05 -14.95
C ARG A 155 -10.80 17.71 -15.19
N ILE A 156 -11.70 17.64 -16.16
CA ILE A 156 -12.37 16.39 -16.53
C ILE A 156 -11.36 15.35 -17.03
N SER A 157 -10.38 15.74 -17.87
CA SER A 157 -9.42 14.77 -18.41
C SER A 157 -8.54 14.12 -17.34
N TYR A 158 -8.18 14.85 -16.28
CA TYR A 158 -7.49 14.28 -15.11
C TYR A 158 -8.34 13.25 -14.35
N LEU A 159 -9.66 13.38 -14.36
CA LEU A 159 -10.57 12.49 -13.64
C LEU A 159 -11.04 11.30 -14.48
N GLN A 160 -10.98 11.41 -15.81
CA GLN A 160 -11.57 10.43 -16.73
C GLN A 160 -11.10 9.00 -16.45
N TYR A 161 -9.78 8.79 -16.35
CA TYR A 161 -9.21 7.47 -16.06
C TYR A 161 -9.77 6.86 -14.76
N TRP A 162 -9.93 7.68 -13.73
CA TRP A 162 -10.44 7.26 -12.43
C TRP A 162 -11.94 6.95 -12.49
N ILE A 163 -12.72 7.79 -13.17
CA ILE A 163 -14.13 7.55 -13.43
C ILE A 163 -14.32 6.21 -14.14
N ASP A 164 -13.62 5.99 -15.26
CA ASP A 164 -13.73 4.76 -16.03
C ASP A 164 -13.29 3.54 -15.21
N THR A 165 -12.28 3.69 -14.37
CA THR A 165 -11.82 2.62 -13.48
C THR A 165 -12.87 2.26 -12.43
N LEU A 166 -13.52 3.26 -11.80
CA LEU A 166 -14.51 3.04 -10.75
C LEU A 166 -15.82 2.43 -11.25
N ARG A 167 -16.17 2.68 -12.51
CA ARG A 167 -17.35 2.11 -13.18
C ARG A 167 -17.19 0.66 -13.62
N LYS A 168 -15.96 0.12 -13.59
CA LYS A 168 -15.72 -1.29 -13.93
C LYS A 168 -16.37 -2.24 -12.90
N PRO A 169 -16.69 -3.49 -13.31
CA PRO A 169 -17.08 -4.54 -12.38
C PRO A 169 -16.04 -4.75 -11.27
N SER A 170 -16.47 -5.14 -10.07
CA SER A 170 -15.63 -5.16 -8.86
C SER A 170 -14.28 -5.85 -9.05
N SER A 171 -14.24 -7.06 -9.63
CA SER A 171 -12.98 -7.80 -9.83
C SER A 171 -12.00 -7.07 -10.75
N ILE A 172 -12.49 -6.53 -11.87
CA ILE A 172 -11.68 -5.81 -12.86
C ILE A 172 -11.24 -4.46 -12.29
N ARG A 173 -12.13 -3.77 -11.57
CA ARG A 173 -11.83 -2.53 -10.86
C ARG A 173 -10.71 -2.74 -9.85
N ASN A 174 -10.84 -3.72 -8.96
CA ASN A 174 -9.85 -4.02 -7.92
C ASN A 174 -8.48 -4.37 -8.54
N ALA A 175 -8.46 -5.19 -9.58
CA ALA A 175 -7.23 -5.51 -10.31
C ALA A 175 -6.59 -4.27 -10.96
N THR A 176 -7.41 -3.39 -11.56
CA THR A 176 -6.93 -2.13 -12.17
C THR A 176 -6.34 -1.21 -11.09
N LEU A 177 -7.06 -1.01 -9.98
CA LEU A 177 -6.62 -0.18 -8.87
C LEU A 177 -5.29 -0.66 -8.28
N LEU A 178 -5.14 -1.96 -8.02
CA LEU A 178 -3.88 -2.53 -7.52
C LEU A 178 -2.72 -2.33 -8.48
N LYS A 179 -2.95 -2.53 -9.79
CA LYS A 179 -1.92 -2.28 -10.80
C LYS A 179 -1.47 -0.83 -10.79
N THR A 180 -2.42 0.10 -10.75
CA THR A 180 -2.15 1.54 -10.73
C THR A 180 -1.45 1.97 -9.44
N ASN A 181 -1.87 1.46 -8.30
CA ASN A 181 -1.25 1.75 -7.01
C ASN A 181 0.20 1.25 -6.98
N LEU A 182 0.48 0.08 -7.58
CA LEU A 182 1.84 -0.42 -7.73
C LEU A 182 2.68 0.47 -8.65
N GLU A 183 2.13 0.97 -9.77
CA GLU A 183 2.79 1.95 -10.65
C GLU A 183 3.14 3.24 -9.87
N ILE A 184 2.20 3.75 -9.06
CA ILE A 184 2.40 4.92 -8.19
C ILE A 184 3.53 4.68 -7.19
N LEU A 185 3.50 3.55 -6.47
CA LEU A 185 4.52 3.22 -5.47
C LEU A 185 5.90 3.06 -6.11
N ASN A 186 5.99 2.41 -7.28
CA ASN A 186 7.25 2.25 -8.00
C ASN A 186 7.83 3.58 -8.47
N SER A 187 6.98 4.49 -8.96
CA SER A 187 7.41 5.84 -9.33
C SER A 187 7.92 6.62 -8.11
N LEU A 188 7.20 6.54 -6.98
CA LEU A 188 7.62 7.15 -5.73
C LEU A 188 8.96 6.60 -5.26
N ASN A 189 9.09 5.28 -5.18
CA ASN A 189 10.31 4.61 -4.69
C ASN A 189 11.52 4.94 -5.56
N ARG A 190 11.34 5.03 -6.89
CA ARG A 190 12.39 5.49 -7.81
C ARG A 190 12.85 6.91 -7.47
N ASN A 191 11.93 7.85 -7.29
CA ASN A 191 12.29 9.23 -6.95
C ASN A 191 12.97 9.32 -5.59
N LEU A 192 12.45 8.62 -4.58
CA LEU A 192 13.06 8.54 -3.25
C LEU A 192 14.47 7.96 -3.30
N SER A 193 14.73 6.95 -4.13
CA SER A 193 16.08 6.37 -4.27
C SER A 193 17.10 7.37 -4.83
N ILE A 194 16.68 8.25 -5.75
CA ILE A 194 17.53 9.31 -6.32
C ILE A 194 17.84 10.34 -5.25
N THR A 195 16.81 10.78 -4.51
CA THR A 195 16.99 11.71 -3.38
C THR A 195 17.91 11.11 -2.33
N ALA A 196 17.68 9.86 -1.91
CA ALA A 196 18.47 9.17 -0.90
C ALA A 196 19.94 9.00 -1.28
N ALA A 197 20.26 8.79 -2.56
CA ALA A 197 21.65 8.75 -3.03
C ALA A 197 22.39 10.09 -2.89
N THR A 198 21.66 11.20 -2.81
CA THR A 198 22.21 12.55 -2.74
C THR A 198 22.42 13.02 -1.29
N TYR A 199 21.72 12.43 -0.32
CA TYR A 199 21.83 12.76 1.09
C TYR A 199 22.78 11.81 1.84
N LYS A 200 23.68 12.37 2.66
CA LYS A 200 24.45 11.60 3.64
C LYS A 200 23.48 11.06 4.70
N LYS A 201 23.46 9.74 4.89
CA LYS A 201 22.67 9.11 5.96
C LYS A 201 23.35 9.36 7.30
N ASP A 202 22.89 10.38 8.02
CA ASP A 202 23.41 10.68 9.35
C ASP A 202 22.81 9.77 10.45
N ASN A 203 21.69 9.06 10.19
CA ASN A 203 21.08 8.10 11.12
C ASN A 203 20.25 7.01 10.40
N ASP A 204 20.35 5.76 10.87
CA ASP A 204 19.55 4.61 10.41
C ASP A 204 18.15 4.60 11.08
N ILE A 205 17.33 5.61 10.77
CA ILE A 205 15.93 5.65 11.23
C ILE A 205 15.07 4.83 10.26
N SER A 206 14.46 3.75 10.75
CA SER A 206 13.49 2.96 9.98
C SER A 206 12.08 3.53 10.17
N TYR A 207 11.50 4.08 9.09
CA TYR A 207 10.13 4.61 9.08
C TYR A 207 9.07 3.54 8.83
N ILE A 208 9.46 2.44 8.19
CA ILE A 208 8.60 1.27 7.96
C ILE A 208 9.40 0.04 8.35
N SER A 209 8.86 -0.74 9.29
CA SER A 209 9.46 -1.99 9.74
C SER A 209 8.45 -3.13 9.64
N ILE A 210 8.95 -4.34 9.46
CA ILE A 210 8.14 -5.54 9.44
C ILE A 210 8.34 -6.26 10.76
N ASN A 211 7.25 -6.55 11.46
CA ASN A 211 7.24 -7.53 12.51
C ASN A 211 7.42 -8.89 11.86
N ASP A 212 8.50 -9.57 12.22
CA ASP A 212 8.64 -10.98 11.92
C ASP A 212 7.66 -11.75 12.84
N ILE A 213 6.41 -11.90 12.39
CA ILE A 213 5.35 -12.57 13.16
C ILE A 213 5.72 -14.02 13.45
N ASP A 214 6.48 -14.67 12.56
CA ASP A 214 6.93 -16.04 12.76
C ASP A 214 8.06 -16.10 13.78
N LEU A 215 8.98 -15.13 13.79
CA LEU A 215 9.94 -14.97 14.90
C LEU A 215 9.24 -14.62 16.22
N ILE A 216 8.16 -13.83 16.20
CA ILE A 216 7.40 -13.50 17.42
C ILE A 216 6.61 -14.72 17.92
N LYS A 217 6.01 -15.52 17.01
CA LYS A 217 5.36 -16.79 17.36
C LYS A 217 6.38 -17.82 17.84
N ALA A 218 7.53 -17.93 17.18
CA ALA A 218 8.63 -18.80 17.58
C ALA A 218 9.20 -18.38 18.94
N ARG A 219 9.43 -17.09 19.19
CA ARG A 219 9.83 -16.57 20.50
C ARG A 219 8.81 -16.89 21.58
N ARG A 220 7.51 -16.68 21.32
CA ARG A 220 6.44 -17.03 22.27
C ARG A 220 6.33 -18.55 22.49
N GLN A 221 6.65 -19.37 21.50
CA GLN A 221 6.71 -20.82 21.66
C GLN A 221 7.95 -21.22 22.48
N VAL A 222 9.11 -20.61 22.24
CA VAL A 222 10.34 -20.79 23.02
C VAL A 222 10.15 -20.33 24.47
N ASP A 223 9.49 -19.20 24.70
CA ASP A 223 9.15 -18.70 26.04
C ASP A 223 8.17 -19.63 26.78
N LYS A 224 7.30 -20.34 26.05
CA LYS A 224 6.45 -21.41 26.58
C LYS A 224 7.18 -22.74 26.76
N LEU A 225 8.32 -22.92 26.09
CA LEU A 225 9.25 -24.02 26.27
C LEU A 225 10.28 -23.74 27.38
N LEU A 226 10.24 -22.56 28.04
CA LEU A 226 10.87 -22.40 29.34
C LEU A 226 10.26 -23.45 30.27
N PHE A 227 11.04 -24.50 30.49
CA PHE A 227 10.63 -25.71 31.16
C PHE A 227 10.04 -25.36 32.54
N ASN A 228 8.72 -25.54 32.71
CA ASN A 228 8.10 -25.69 34.02
C ASN A 228 8.65 -26.90 34.81
N ASN A 229 9.55 -27.68 34.20
CA ASN A 229 10.25 -28.81 34.76
C ASN A 229 11.76 -28.55 34.88
N ALA A 230 12.20 -27.33 35.23
CA ALA A 230 13.48 -27.25 35.92
C ALA A 230 13.33 -28.14 37.17
N PRO A 231 14.07 -29.26 37.30
CA PRO A 231 13.95 -30.09 38.48
C PRO A 231 14.18 -29.18 39.68
N SER A 232 13.22 -29.19 40.62
CA SER A 232 13.37 -28.48 41.89
C SER A 232 14.76 -28.84 42.44
N LYS A 233 15.53 -27.82 42.84
CA LYS A 233 16.86 -28.02 43.46
C LYS A 233 16.73 -29.16 44.45
N ASP A 234 17.50 -30.22 44.23
CA ASP A 234 17.60 -31.32 45.18
C ASP A 234 17.97 -30.70 46.54
N PRO A 235 17.10 -30.82 47.57
CA PRO A 235 17.34 -30.20 48.87
C PRO A 235 18.61 -30.71 49.54
N ASP A 236 19.13 -31.86 49.10
CA ASP A 236 20.37 -32.45 49.60
C ASP A 236 21.60 -32.12 48.73
N TYR A 237 21.44 -31.33 47.65
CA TYR A 237 22.56 -30.91 46.82
C TYR A 237 23.51 -29.98 47.59
N LYS A 238 24.70 -30.48 47.87
CA LYS A 238 25.85 -29.67 48.33
C LYS A 238 26.73 -29.39 47.14
N ALA A 239 26.84 -28.12 46.77
CA ALA A 239 27.81 -27.69 45.78
C ALA A 239 29.23 -28.10 46.25
N PRO A 240 30.09 -28.62 45.36
CA PRO A 240 31.48 -28.87 45.69
C PRO A 240 32.14 -27.60 46.23
N GLN A 241 32.92 -27.71 47.32
CA GLN A 241 33.69 -26.57 47.83
C GLN A 241 34.84 -26.17 46.89
N GLU A 242 35.30 -27.12 46.06
CA GLU A 242 36.32 -26.90 45.05
C GLU A 242 35.75 -27.37 43.71
N LEU A 243 35.95 -26.56 42.66
CA LEU A 243 35.59 -26.96 41.31
C LEU A 243 36.43 -28.18 40.93
N PRO A 244 35.85 -29.22 40.32
CA PRO A 244 36.64 -30.32 39.80
C PRO A 244 37.67 -29.79 38.81
N GLU A 245 38.87 -30.37 38.84
CA GLU A 245 39.92 -30.03 37.89
C GLU A 245 39.38 -30.20 36.46
N PRO A 246 39.69 -29.25 35.54
CA PRO A 246 39.27 -29.37 34.16
C PRO A 246 39.81 -30.67 33.59
N VAL A 247 38.93 -31.49 33.03
CA VAL A 247 39.32 -32.73 32.34
C VAL A 247 40.03 -32.33 31.05
N GLU A 248 41.36 -32.30 31.07
CA GLU A 248 42.18 -31.92 29.91
C GLU A 248 42.23 -33.02 28.83
N ASN A 249 41.90 -34.27 29.15
CA ASN A 249 41.92 -35.38 28.19
C ASN A 249 40.53 -35.99 28.01
N TRP A 250 39.89 -35.63 26.90
CA TRP A 250 38.82 -36.43 26.29
C TRP A 250 39.47 -37.38 25.28
N GLU A 251 40.02 -38.49 25.77
CA GLU A 251 40.38 -39.65 24.92
C GLU A 251 39.19 -40.62 24.80
#